data_AF-A0A956CM69-F1
#
_entry.id   AF-A0A956CM69-F1
#
_cell.length_a   1.000
_cell.length_b   1.000
_cell.length_c   1.000
_cell.angle_alpha   90.00
_cell.angle_beta   90.00
_cell.angle_gamma   90.00
#
_symmetry.space_group_name_H-M   'P 1'
#
loop_
_entity.id
_entity.type
_entity.pdbx_description
1 polymer ?
#
loop_
_entity_poly.entity_id
_entity_poly.type
_entity_poly.pdbx_seq_one_letter_code
_entity_poly.pdbx_strand_id
1 'polypeptide(L)'
;MKTRFSFVTRAVGLCAAALLWIGAGTALAEDTTQETINAFTVDIQSIESSDAEKVTTTELGLAKAWLGEAQAQLTQDREEELARTVKRIRASIAMMKAKLAKGVAVHKADAARKKAADAATALKKAKADVASLEKELATLSKKEEK
;
A
#
# COMPACT_ATOMS: atom_id res chain seq x y z
N MET A 1 13.15 -13.72 78.00
CA MET A 1 12.58 -12.36 78.14
C MET A 1 13.33 -11.41 77.21
N LYS A 2 12.61 -10.51 76.53
CA LYS A 2 13.04 -9.33 75.73
C LYS A 2 13.52 -9.52 74.28
N THR A 3 12.55 -9.46 73.38
CA THR A 3 12.41 -8.56 72.19
C THR A 3 13.63 -7.91 71.53
N ARG A 4 13.70 -8.02 70.19
CA ARG A 4 13.66 -6.94 69.14
C ARG A 4 14.14 -7.52 67.79
N PHE A 5 13.26 -7.75 66.82
CA PHE A 5 12.86 -6.87 65.70
C PHE A 5 14.01 -6.34 64.82
N SER A 6 13.79 -6.49 63.51
CA SER A 6 14.36 -5.76 62.37
C SER A 6 15.67 -6.26 61.76
N PHE A 7 15.59 -7.04 60.68
CA PHE A 7 15.96 -6.54 59.34
C PHE A 7 15.58 -7.58 58.25
N VAL A 8 14.60 -7.21 57.41
CA VAL A 8 14.64 -7.29 55.94
C VAL A 8 14.73 -8.69 55.32
N THR A 9 13.60 -9.32 54.96
CA THR A 9 12.82 -9.14 53.71
C THR A 9 13.55 -9.60 52.44
N ARG A 10 13.00 -10.68 51.84
CA ARG A 10 13.05 -11.15 50.44
C ARG A 10 13.63 -12.56 50.28
N ALA A 11 12.74 -13.56 50.29
CA ALA A 11 12.90 -14.79 49.50
C ALA A 11 11.66 -15.71 49.64
N VAL A 12 10.44 -15.16 49.57
CA VAL A 12 9.26 -16.02 49.39
C VAL A 12 8.30 -15.27 48.49
N GLY A 13 8.15 -15.77 47.26
CA GLY A 13 7.16 -15.25 46.33
C GLY A 13 7.70 -15.14 44.93
N LEU A 14 7.88 -16.28 44.26
CA LEU A 14 7.60 -16.43 42.82
C LEU A 14 7.77 -17.92 42.46
N CYS A 15 6.68 -18.69 42.49
CA CYS A 15 6.50 -19.89 41.64
C CYS A 15 5.11 -20.52 41.83
N ALA A 16 4.07 -19.71 42.06
CA ALA A 16 2.69 -20.18 42.10
C ALA A 16 1.80 -19.23 41.27
N ALA A 17 2.04 -19.18 39.96
CA ALA A 17 1.16 -18.45 39.03
C ALA A 17 1.22 -19.01 37.60
N ALA A 18 1.50 -20.31 37.42
CA ALA A 18 1.54 -20.95 36.10
C ALA A 18 0.32 -21.85 35.81
N LEU A 19 -0.79 -21.69 36.54
CA LEU A 19 -1.96 -22.59 36.44
C LEU A 19 -3.31 -21.88 36.28
N LEU A 20 -3.35 -20.65 35.73
CA LEU A 20 -4.62 -19.91 35.54
C LEU A 20 -4.72 -19.15 34.21
N TRP A 21 -4.13 -19.70 33.14
CA TRP A 21 -4.21 -19.13 31.77
C TRP A 21 -4.78 -20.13 30.76
N ILE A 22 -5.95 -20.70 31.05
CA ILE A 22 -6.71 -21.51 30.07
C ILE A 22 -8.13 -20.94 29.83
N GLY A 23 -8.49 -19.79 30.43
CA GLY A 23 -9.87 -19.28 30.39
C GLY A 23 -10.09 -17.84 29.88
N ALA A 24 -9.05 -17.09 29.52
CA ALA A 24 -9.16 -15.66 29.16
C ALA A 24 -8.74 -15.33 27.71
N GLY A 25 -8.60 -16.35 26.85
CA GLY A 25 -7.98 -16.22 25.53
C GLY A 25 -8.90 -15.75 24.40
N THR A 26 -10.22 -15.71 24.59
CA THR A 26 -11.16 -15.43 23.48
C THR A 26 -11.44 -13.93 23.33
N ALA A 27 -11.76 -13.23 24.42
CA ALA A 27 -12.15 -11.81 24.35
C ALA A 27 -11.04 -10.88 23.81
N LEU A 28 -9.79 -11.09 24.20
CA LEU A 28 -8.65 -10.29 23.70
C LEU A 28 -8.29 -10.60 22.24
N ALA A 29 -8.55 -11.83 21.77
CA ALA A 29 -8.32 -12.22 20.38
C ALA A 29 -9.41 -11.68 19.44
N GLU A 30 -10.66 -11.65 19.92
CA GLU A 30 -11.82 -11.14 19.20
C GLU A 30 -11.68 -9.63 18.90
N ASP A 31 -11.28 -8.84 19.90
CA ASP A 31 -11.01 -7.39 19.75
C ASP A 31 -9.97 -7.12 18.66
N THR A 32 -8.84 -7.85 18.67
CA THR A 32 -7.79 -7.69 17.65
C THR A 32 -8.24 -8.11 16.24
N THR A 33 -9.18 -9.04 16.15
CA THR A 33 -9.69 -9.54 14.87
C THR A 33 -10.72 -8.57 14.28
N GLN A 34 -11.59 -8.02 15.11
CA GLN A 34 -12.53 -6.97 14.72
C GLN A 34 -11.80 -5.71 14.24
N GLU A 35 -10.74 -5.29 14.95
CA GLU A 35 -9.86 -4.19 14.50
C GLU A 35 -9.25 -4.45 13.12
N THR A 36 -8.81 -5.69 12.88
CA THR A 36 -8.25 -6.09 11.58
C THR A 36 -9.28 -6.00 10.45
N ILE A 37 -10.51 -6.45 10.68
CA ILE A 37 -11.62 -6.34 9.72
C ILE A 37 -11.96 -4.88 9.43
N ASN A 38 -11.98 -4.03 10.46
CA ASN A 38 -12.21 -2.60 10.31
C ASN A 38 -11.11 -1.94 9.47
N ALA A 39 -9.83 -2.30 9.70
CA ALA A 39 -8.72 -1.82 8.90
C ALA A 39 -8.84 -2.23 7.42
N PHE A 40 -9.28 -3.46 7.13
CA PHE A 40 -9.55 -3.90 5.76
C PHE A 40 -10.68 -3.12 5.08
N THR A 41 -11.71 -2.75 5.85
CA THR A 41 -12.81 -1.92 5.33
C THR A 41 -12.29 -0.56 4.87
N VAL A 42 -11.45 0.08 5.69
CA VAL A 42 -10.80 1.35 5.34
C VAL A 42 -9.89 1.20 4.12
N ASP A 43 -9.08 0.13 4.07
CA ASP A 43 -8.19 -0.14 2.94
C ASP A 43 -8.99 -0.30 1.62
N ILE A 44 -10.11 -1.04 1.65
CA ILE A 44 -10.94 -1.27 0.47
C ILE A 44 -11.63 0.03 0.01
N GLN A 45 -12.13 0.85 0.94
CA GLN A 45 -12.69 2.16 0.61
C GLN A 45 -11.64 3.12 0.02
N SER A 46 -10.42 3.09 0.56
CA SER A 46 -9.29 3.87 0.05
C SER A 46 -8.92 3.46 -1.38
N ILE A 47 -8.87 2.16 -1.65
CA ILE A 47 -8.64 1.60 -2.99
C ILE A 47 -9.76 2.01 -3.94
N GLU A 48 -11.02 1.87 -3.54
CA GLU A 48 -12.18 2.26 -4.35
C GLU A 48 -12.15 3.74 -4.74
N SER A 49 -11.76 4.60 -3.80
CA SER A 49 -11.65 6.04 -4.04
C SER A 49 -10.46 6.40 -4.93
N SER A 50 -9.40 5.59 -4.90
CA SER A 50 -8.16 5.83 -5.66
C SER A 50 -8.19 5.22 -7.07
N ASP A 51 -9.08 4.26 -7.31
CA ASP A 51 -9.21 3.54 -8.58
C ASP A 51 -10.07 4.30 -9.59
N ALA A 52 -9.63 5.50 -9.97
CA ALA A 52 -10.35 6.37 -10.92
C ALA A 52 -10.61 5.69 -12.28
N GLU A 53 -9.73 4.77 -12.68
CA GLU A 53 -9.81 4.03 -13.95
C GLU A 53 -10.50 2.67 -13.83
N LYS A 54 -11.02 2.32 -12.64
CA LYS A 54 -11.77 1.09 -12.38
C LYS A 54 -11.00 -0.20 -12.68
N VAL A 55 -9.68 -0.16 -12.56
CA VAL A 55 -8.74 -1.26 -12.90
C VAL A 55 -8.87 -2.45 -11.94
N THR A 56 -9.44 -2.23 -10.75
CA THR A 56 -9.59 -3.22 -9.68
C THR A 56 -11.03 -3.64 -9.41
N THR A 57 -12.00 -3.24 -10.24
CA THR A 57 -13.44 -3.43 -10.01
C THR A 57 -13.82 -4.86 -9.60
N THR A 58 -13.28 -5.87 -10.30
CA THR A 58 -13.57 -7.28 -10.00
C THR A 58 -12.99 -7.70 -8.65
N GLU A 59 -11.73 -7.35 -8.38
CA GLU A 59 -11.09 -7.64 -7.09
C GLU A 59 -11.76 -6.91 -5.93
N LEU A 60 -12.30 -5.72 -6.17
CA LEU A 60 -12.98 -4.90 -5.19
C LEU A 60 -14.31 -5.55 -4.77
N GLY A 61 -15.07 -6.06 -5.75
CA GLY A 61 -16.28 -6.86 -5.48
C GLY A 61 -15.97 -8.13 -4.68
N LEU A 62 -14.91 -8.86 -5.05
CA LEU A 62 -14.47 -10.04 -4.30
C LEU A 62 -14.01 -9.70 -2.88
N ALA A 63 -13.23 -8.63 -2.70
CA ALA A 63 -12.74 -8.21 -1.40
C ALA A 63 -13.88 -7.79 -0.46
N LYS A 64 -14.92 -7.11 -0.99
CA LYS A 64 -16.15 -6.79 -0.26
C LYS A 64 -16.92 -8.05 0.15
N ALA A 65 -17.02 -9.03 -0.73
CA ALA A 65 -17.65 -10.32 -0.42
C ALA A 65 -16.90 -11.06 0.71
N TRP A 66 -15.57 -11.13 0.64
CA TRP A 66 -14.76 -11.73 1.70
C TRP A 66 -14.87 -10.97 3.02
N LEU A 67 -14.97 -9.64 2.99
CA LEU A 67 -15.22 -8.83 4.20
C LEU A 67 -16.55 -9.21 4.87
N GLY A 68 -17.63 -9.32 4.08
CA GLY A 68 -18.92 -9.75 4.61
C GLY A 68 -18.87 -11.17 5.19
N GLU A 69 -18.16 -12.08 4.53
CA GLU A 69 -17.94 -13.43 5.04
C GLU A 69 -17.13 -13.44 6.35
N ALA A 70 -16.08 -12.62 6.46
CA ALA A 70 -15.31 -12.49 7.69
C ALA A 70 -16.16 -11.95 8.86
N GLN A 71 -17.00 -10.95 8.61
CA GLN A 71 -17.92 -10.41 9.62
C GLN A 71 -18.95 -11.47 10.07
N ALA A 72 -19.46 -12.28 9.14
CA ALA A 72 -20.38 -13.37 9.46
C ALA A 72 -19.68 -14.50 10.24
N GLN A 73 -18.42 -14.83 9.92
CA GLN A 73 -17.64 -15.84 10.62
C GLN A 73 -17.25 -15.40 12.03
N LEU A 74 -16.95 -14.11 12.22
CA LEU A 74 -16.68 -13.53 13.54
C LEU A 74 -17.92 -13.64 14.45
N THR A 75 -19.10 -13.27 13.94
CA THR A 75 -20.36 -13.37 14.73
C THR A 75 -20.82 -14.80 15.03
N GLN A 76 -20.26 -15.79 14.34
CA GLN A 76 -20.56 -17.21 14.52
C GLN A 76 -19.43 -17.97 15.24
N ASP A 77 -18.42 -17.27 15.79
CA ASP A 77 -17.26 -17.84 16.48
C ASP A 77 -16.48 -18.89 15.65
N ARG A 78 -16.45 -18.72 14.33
CA ARG A 78 -15.77 -19.64 13.39
C ARG A 78 -14.31 -19.23 13.17
N GLU A 79 -13.49 -19.31 14.22
CA GLU A 79 -12.12 -18.76 14.22
C GLU A 79 -11.23 -19.28 13.08
N GLU A 80 -11.26 -20.58 12.76
CA GLU A 80 -10.42 -21.14 11.70
C GLU A 80 -10.81 -20.65 10.30
N GLU A 81 -12.11 -20.50 10.08
CA GLU A 81 -12.68 -20.04 8.81
C GLU A 81 -12.40 -18.55 8.65
N LEU A 82 -12.58 -17.79 9.73
CA LEU A 82 -12.23 -16.39 9.83
C LEU A 82 -10.75 -16.14 9.52
N ALA A 83 -9.83 -16.94 10.08
CA ALA A 83 -8.40 -16.83 9.80
C ALA A 83 -8.07 -17.07 8.31
N ARG A 84 -8.78 -17.99 7.65
CA ARG A 84 -8.63 -18.22 6.20
C ARG A 84 -9.17 -17.04 5.40
N THR A 85 -10.34 -16.52 5.77
CA THR A 85 -10.97 -15.38 5.10
C THR A 85 -10.14 -14.11 5.24
N VAL A 86 -9.61 -13.82 6.44
CA VAL A 86 -8.67 -12.72 6.70
C VAL A 86 -7.43 -12.79 5.80
N LYS A 87 -6.86 -13.99 5.61
CA LYS A 87 -5.74 -14.18 4.68
C LYS A 87 -6.13 -13.87 3.22
N ARG A 88 -7.33 -14.28 2.79
CA ARG A 88 -7.85 -13.98 1.45
C ARG A 88 -8.03 -12.47 1.25
N ILE A 89 -8.65 -11.78 2.21
CA ILE A 89 -8.84 -10.32 2.16
C ILE A 89 -7.49 -9.62 2.02
N ARG A 90 -6.50 -9.99 2.84
CA ARG A 90 -5.15 -9.42 2.79
C ARG A 90 -4.49 -9.60 1.42
N ALA A 91 -4.62 -10.80 0.82
CA ALA A 91 -4.08 -11.07 -0.51
C ALA A 91 -4.78 -10.24 -1.60
N SER A 92 -6.11 -10.13 -1.55
CA SER A 92 -6.89 -9.29 -2.47
C SER A 92 -6.49 -7.82 -2.39
N ILE A 93 -6.34 -7.27 -1.19
CA ILE A 93 -5.89 -5.88 -0.98
C ILE A 93 -4.48 -5.68 -1.55
N ALA A 94 -3.55 -6.60 -1.29
CA ALA A 94 -2.19 -6.51 -1.83
C ALA A 94 -2.17 -6.53 -3.37
N MET A 95 -2.97 -7.40 -3.98
CA MET A 95 -3.10 -7.49 -5.43
C MET A 95 -3.68 -6.20 -6.04
N MET A 96 -4.72 -5.63 -5.43
CA MET A 96 -5.30 -4.36 -5.87
C MET A 96 -4.29 -3.21 -5.78
N LYS A 97 -3.58 -3.09 -4.65
CA LYS A 97 -2.51 -2.09 -4.47
C LYS A 97 -1.43 -2.23 -5.56
N ALA A 98 -1.03 -3.46 -5.89
CA ALA A 98 -0.05 -3.72 -6.95
C ALA A 98 -0.56 -3.33 -8.35
N LYS A 99 -1.83 -3.62 -8.67
CA LYS A 99 -2.44 -3.20 -9.94
C LYS A 99 -2.49 -1.68 -10.09
N LEU A 100 -2.92 -0.97 -9.05
CA LEU A 100 -2.96 0.50 -9.04
C LEU A 100 -1.55 1.08 -9.21
N ALA A 101 -0.58 0.57 -8.46
CA ALA A 101 0.82 1.02 -8.59
C ALA A 101 1.36 0.81 -10.02
N LYS A 102 1.04 -0.33 -10.64
CA LYS A 102 1.41 -0.61 -12.03
C LYS A 102 0.74 0.36 -13.00
N GLY A 103 -0.55 0.65 -12.84
CA GLY A 103 -1.27 1.63 -13.67
C GLY A 103 -0.62 3.00 -13.62
N VAL A 104 -0.33 3.50 -12.41
CA VAL A 104 0.36 4.79 -12.21
C VAL A 104 1.76 4.80 -12.86
N ALA A 105 2.50 3.70 -12.75
CA ALA A 105 3.82 3.59 -13.37
C ALA A 105 3.77 3.63 -14.90
N VAL A 106 2.79 2.95 -15.51
CA VAL A 106 2.57 2.96 -16.97
C VAL A 106 2.21 4.37 -17.45
N HIS A 107 1.26 5.04 -16.79
CA HIS A 107 0.90 6.43 -17.13
C HIS A 107 2.08 7.39 -17.03
N LYS A 108 2.90 7.27 -15.99
CA LYS A 108 4.14 8.06 -15.86
C LYS A 108 5.13 7.77 -16.98
N ALA A 109 5.29 6.50 -17.36
CA ALA A 109 6.19 6.10 -18.44
C ALA A 109 5.71 6.64 -19.79
N ASP A 110 4.41 6.57 -20.08
CA ASP A 110 3.83 7.08 -21.32
C ASP A 110 3.88 8.62 -21.40
N ALA A 111 3.65 9.32 -20.28
CA ALA A 111 3.86 10.76 -20.20
C ALA A 111 5.32 11.16 -20.46
N ALA A 112 6.28 10.40 -19.92
CA ALA A 112 7.72 10.62 -20.16
C ALA A 112 8.09 10.36 -21.63
N ARG A 113 7.56 9.28 -22.23
CA ARG A 113 7.75 8.97 -23.65
C ARG A 113 7.21 10.06 -24.56
N LYS A 114 6.02 10.58 -24.27
CA LYS A 114 5.42 11.69 -25.03
C LYS A 114 6.31 12.94 -24.97
N LYS A 115 6.76 13.33 -23.76
CA LYS A 115 7.71 14.45 -23.60
C LYS A 115 9.01 14.24 -24.36
N ALA A 116 9.56 13.02 -24.36
CA ALA A 116 10.78 12.70 -25.10
C ALA A 116 10.57 12.80 -26.62
N ALA A 117 9.41 12.33 -27.13
CA ALA A 117 9.05 12.45 -28.54
C ALA A 117 8.86 13.92 -28.97
N ASP A 118 8.20 14.72 -28.14
CA ASP A 118 8.02 16.16 -28.37
C ASP A 118 9.37 16.88 -28.39
N ALA A 119 10.26 16.57 -27.43
CA ALA A 119 11.62 17.11 -27.37
C ALA A 119 12.47 16.71 -28.59
N ALA A 120 12.38 15.46 -29.04
CA ALA A 120 13.07 14.99 -30.24
C ALA A 120 12.61 15.73 -31.50
N THR A 121 11.30 16.00 -31.60
CA THR A 121 10.72 16.77 -32.70
C THR A 121 11.18 18.23 -32.67
N ALA A 122 11.19 18.86 -31.49
CA ALA A 122 11.70 20.21 -31.30
C ALA A 122 13.19 20.32 -31.66
N LEU A 123 14.00 19.34 -31.27
CA LEU A 123 15.43 19.28 -31.57
C LEU A 123 15.66 19.15 -33.09
N LYS A 124 14.88 18.31 -33.77
CA LYS A 124 14.95 18.18 -35.24
C LYS A 124 14.62 19.50 -35.93
N LYS A 125 13.60 20.22 -35.47
CA LYS A 125 13.25 21.55 -35.99
C LYS A 125 14.36 22.56 -35.74
N ALA A 126 14.87 22.66 -34.51
CA ALA A 126 15.96 23.57 -34.18
C ALA A 126 17.22 23.31 -35.00
N LYS A 127 17.57 22.04 -35.26
CA LYS A 127 18.68 21.68 -36.16
C LYS A 127 18.46 22.14 -37.60
N ALA A 128 17.23 22.04 -38.10
CA ALA A 128 16.90 22.54 -39.44
C ALA A 128 17.01 24.06 -39.51
N ASP A 129 16.56 24.77 -38.48
CA ASP A 129 16.65 26.23 -38.38
C ASP A 129 18.11 26.70 -38.33
N VAL A 130 18.95 26.05 -37.50
CA VAL A 130 20.41 26.34 -37.45
C VAL A 130 21.07 26.11 -38.81
N ALA A 131 20.79 24.99 -39.48
CA ALA A 131 21.34 24.71 -40.80
C ALA A 131 20.87 25.72 -41.87
N SER A 132 19.67 26.29 -41.73
CA SER A 132 19.19 27.37 -42.60
C SER A 132 19.95 28.67 -42.34
N LEU A 133 20.11 29.05 -41.07
CA LEU A 133 20.83 30.26 -40.68
C LEU A 133 22.31 30.20 -41.08
N GLU A 134 22.97 29.04 -40.93
CA GLU A 134 24.36 28.85 -41.38
C GLU A 134 24.50 29.06 -42.90
N LYS A 135 23.53 28.60 -43.69
CA LYS A 135 23.50 28.85 -45.14
C LYS A 135 23.33 30.33 -45.46
N GLU A 136 22.41 31.01 -44.78
CA GLU A 136 22.20 32.46 -44.96
C GLU A 136 23.46 33.25 -44.63
N LEU A 137 24.12 32.95 -43.50
CA LEU A 137 25.40 33.55 -43.10
C LEU A 137 26.50 33.34 -44.15
N ALA A 138 26.60 32.12 -44.70
CA ALA A 138 27.53 31.82 -45.78
C ALA A 138 27.22 32.56 -47.09
N THR A 139 25.94 32.88 -47.35
CA THR A 139 25.57 33.68 -48.53
C THR A 139 25.83 35.17 -48.35
N LEU A 140 25.65 35.70 -47.14
CA LEU A 140 25.90 37.11 -46.82
C LEU A 140 27.39 37.43 -46.82
N SER A 141 28.22 36.60 -46.17
CA SER A 141 29.68 36.77 -46.19
C SER A 141 30.25 36.80 -47.62
N LYS A 142 29.76 35.93 -48.51
CA LYS A 142 30.14 35.94 -49.94
C LYS A 142 29.66 37.16 -50.73
N LYS A 143 28.64 37.88 -50.25
CA LYS A 143 28.18 39.14 -50.85
C LYS A 143 29.03 40.33 -50.40
N GLU A 144 29.59 40.29 -49.19
CA GLU A 144 30.43 41.37 -48.66
C GLU A 144 31.86 41.37 -49.24
N GLU A 145 32.34 40.24 -49.78
CA GLU A 145 33.65 40.12 -50.45
C GLU A 145 33.64 40.52 -51.95
N LYS A 146 32.48 40.93 -52.51
CA LYS A 146 32.33 41.38 -53.90
C LYS A 146 32.00 42.86 -53.97
#